data_AF-A0A3N4NW42-F1
#
_entry.id   AF-A0A3N4NW42-F1
#
_cell.length_a   1.000
_cell.length_b   1.000
_cell.length_c   1.000
_cell.angle_alpha   90.00
_cell.angle_beta   90.00
_cell.angle_gamma   90.00
#
_symmetry.space_group_name_H-M   'P 1'
#
loop_
_entity.id
_entity.type
_entity.pdbx_description
1 polymer ?
#
loop_
_entity_poly.entity_id
_entity_poly.type
_entity_poly.pdbx_seq_one_letter_code
_entity_poly.pdbx_strand_id
1 'polypeptide(L)'
;MKSNLSIYIFIYLFTQPLLAQKTVVKQIDFKNQKIEVQLEDIDLLEIVHTNQNIVKISMNDYEENPSKLDVINTEKIISISSLKIMPLVHLETEKNCYEQPLFPSYTLIVPTKCDVSITFKNGNFSTNNFKGNLNLMLNTGDVVIDKFQGSVNVQLFSGNVEATIINTQAIVQSNHGKILTTFNTRTWQKTENSLIGTLGSKKNLLSVKSINANIMLNNSTTR
;
A
#
# COMPACT_ATOMS: atom_id res chain seq x y z
N MET A 1 41.32 -24.99 45.24
CA MET A 1 41.33 -24.36 43.89
C MET A 1 40.37 -25.11 42.98
N LYS A 2 39.08 -24.75 43.01
CA LYS A 2 38.08 -25.28 42.05
C LYS A 2 37.06 -24.20 41.74
N SER A 3 36.84 -24.03 40.43
CA SER A 3 35.64 -23.48 39.80
C SER A 3 35.38 -21.98 39.87
N ASN A 4 36.22 -21.17 39.21
CA ASN A 4 35.85 -19.85 38.69
C ASN A 4 35.62 -19.89 37.17
N LEU A 5 35.01 -20.97 36.65
CA LEU A 5 34.69 -21.09 35.22
C LEU A 5 33.25 -20.68 34.90
N SER A 6 32.39 -20.52 35.90
CA SER A 6 30.95 -20.29 35.70
C SER A 6 30.55 -18.83 35.45
N ILE A 7 31.46 -17.86 35.66
CA ILE A 7 31.14 -16.42 35.55
C ILE A 7 31.41 -15.87 34.14
N TYR A 8 32.25 -16.53 33.33
CA TYR A 8 32.57 -16.05 31.98
C TYR A 8 31.53 -16.44 30.91
N ILE A 9 30.63 -17.39 31.20
CA ILE A 9 29.59 -17.82 30.24
C ILE A 9 28.38 -16.87 30.25
N PHE A 10 28.17 -16.07 31.30
CA PHE A 10 27.00 -15.21 31.42
C PHE A 10 27.12 -13.85 30.69
N ILE A 11 28.33 -13.45 30.28
CA ILE A 11 28.58 -12.15 29.63
C ILE A 11 28.44 -12.22 28.10
N TYR A 12 28.42 -13.42 27.51
CA TYR A 12 28.34 -13.59 26.05
C TYR A 12 26.90 -13.57 25.48
N LEU A 13 25.86 -13.44 26.32
CA LEU A 13 24.46 -13.53 25.88
C LEU A 13 23.81 -12.19 25.52
N PHE A 14 24.49 -11.05 25.65
CA PHE A 14 23.88 -9.72 25.47
C PHE A 14 24.34 -8.91 24.26
N THR A 15 25.20 -9.42 23.40
CA THR A 15 25.59 -8.73 22.15
C THR A 15 24.84 -9.29 20.96
N GLN A 16 23.50 -9.26 21.00
CA GLN A 16 22.73 -9.37 19.76
C GLN A 16 22.76 -7.98 19.11
N PRO A 17 23.30 -7.83 17.89
CA PRO A 17 23.19 -6.58 17.17
C PRO A 17 21.70 -6.33 16.91
N LEU A 18 21.12 -5.36 17.61
CA LEU A 18 19.81 -4.82 17.28
C LEU A 18 19.95 -4.18 15.90
N LEU A 19 19.51 -4.89 14.85
CA LEU A 19 19.27 -4.26 13.56
C LEU A 19 18.25 -3.15 13.81
N ALA A 20 18.69 -1.89 13.73
CA ALA A 20 17.91 -0.73 14.12
C ALA A 20 16.90 -0.37 13.02
N GLN A 21 15.81 -1.14 12.90
CA GLN A 21 14.64 -0.71 12.13
C GLN A 21 14.03 0.52 12.80
N LYS A 22 13.85 1.61 12.04
CA LYS A 22 13.33 2.86 12.57
C LYS A 22 11.88 3.07 12.15
N THR A 23 11.00 3.13 13.16
CA THR A 23 9.58 3.41 12.96
C THR A 23 9.28 4.88 13.25
N VAL A 24 8.65 5.57 12.29
CA VAL A 24 8.12 6.94 12.45
C VAL A 24 6.60 6.88 12.46
N VAL A 25 5.97 7.54 13.44
CA VAL A 25 4.50 7.54 13.59
C VAL A 25 3.99 8.97 13.70
N LYS A 26 2.97 9.31 12.90
CA LYS A 26 2.23 10.57 12.99
C LYS A 26 0.73 10.31 13.04
N GLN A 27 0.03 11.06 13.88
CA GLN A 27 -1.42 10.94 14.08
C GLN A 27 -2.07 12.32 14.11
N ILE A 28 -3.24 12.43 13.47
CA ILE A 28 -4.01 13.66 13.32
C ILE A 28 -5.49 13.36 13.52
N ASP A 29 -6.21 14.30 14.14
CA ASP A 29 -7.67 14.23 14.22
C ASP A 29 -8.32 14.46 12.86
N PHE A 30 -9.22 13.56 12.49
CA PHE A 30 -9.96 13.64 11.24
C PHE A 30 -11.21 14.50 11.40
N LYS A 31 -11.30 15.55 10.60
CA LYS A 31 -12.41 16.52 10.57
C LYS A 31 -13.14 16.51 9.22
N ASN A 32 -13.28 15.33 8.60
CA ASN A 32 -13.87 15.14 7.27
C ASN A 32 -13.08 15.81 6.13
N GLN A 33 -11.76 15.90 6.28
CA GLN A 33 -10.87 16.38 5.23
C GLN A 33 -10.63 15.29 4.18
N LYS A 34 -10.21 15.70 2.97
CA LYS A 34 -9.61 14.75 2.02
C LYS A 34 -8.22 14.33 2.53
N ILE A 35 -7.88 13.05 2.36
CA ILE A 35 -6.56 12.52 2.70
C ILE A 35 -5.77 12.36 1.41
N GLU A 36 -4.62 13.01 1.31
CA GLU A 36 -3.74 12.93 0.14
C GLU A 36 -2.37 12.38 0.56
N VAL A 37 -1.93 11.31 -0.10
CA VAL A 37 -0.67 10.64 0.20
C VAL A 37 0.19 10.62 -1.07
N GLN A 38 1.40 11.17 -0.96
CA GLN A 38 2.37 11.24 -2.05
C GLN A 38 3.70 10.65 -1.61
N LEU A 39 4.05 9.49 -2.16
CA LEU A 39 5.30 8.77 -1.87
C LEU A 39 6.05 8.53 -3.19
N GLU A 40 7.31 8.11 -3.11
CA GLU A 40 8.09 7.77 -4.31
C GLU A 40 8.22 6.26 -4.47
N ASP A 41 9.34 5.70 -4.02
CA ASP A 41 9.60 4.26 -4.04
C ASP A 41 9.37 3.70 -2.64
N ILE A 42 8.48 2.72 -2.54
CA ILE A 42 8.05 2.09 -1.30
C ILE A 42 8.09 0.58 -1.48
N ASP A 43 8.14 -0.16 -0.38
CA ASP A 43 7.95 -1.60 -0.41
C ASP A 43 6.45 -1.93 -0.45
N LEU A 44 5.72 -1.49 0.58
CA LEU A 44 4.29 -1.70 0.73
C LEU A 44 3.61 -0.47 1.35
N LEU A 45 2.43 -0.11 0.85
CA LEU A 45 1.46 0.69 1.58
C LEU A 45 0.21 -0.13 1.89
N GLU A 46 -0.10 -0.26 3.17
CA GLU A 46 -1.33 -0.89 3.65
C GLU A 46 -2.31 0.18 4.16
N ILE A 47 -3.55 0.18 3.68
CA ILE A 47 -4.65 0.91 4.32
C ILE A 47 -5.36 -0.01 5.32
N VAL A 48 -5.42 0.46 6.56
CA VAL A 48 -6.18 -0.15 7.64
C VAL A 48 -7.35 0.76 8.01
N HIS A 49 -8.52 0.17 8.12
CA HIS A 49 -9.73 0.89 8.48
C HIS A 49 -9.91 0.99 10.02
N THR A 50 -10.38 2.14 10.52
CA THR A 50 -10.77 2.35 11.93
C THR A 50 -12.12 3.04 12.09
N ASN A 51 -12.79 2.83 13.22
CA ASN A 51 -14.01 3.56 13.62
C ASN A 51 -13.70 4.88 14.37
N GLN A 52 -12.42 5.12 14.69
CA GLN A 52 -11.99 6.36 15.33
C GLN A 52 -11.85 7.47 14.28
N ASN A 53 -12.20 8.71 14.62
CA ASN A 53 -12.00 9.88 13.75
C ASN A 53 -10.53 10.35 13.78
N ILE A 54 -9.62 9.47 13.36
CA ILE A 54 -8.19 9.75 13.29
C ILE A 54 -7.64 9.33 11.93
N VAL A 55 -6.60 10.03 11.49
CA VAL A 55 -5.69 9.57 10.44
C VAL A 55 -4.34 9.33 11.10
N LYS A 56 -3.81 8.12 10.94
CA LYS A 56 -2.49 7.76 11.48
C LYS A 56 -1.66 7.11 10.39
N ILE A 57 -0.44 7.59 10.20
CA ILE A 57 0.54 7.02 9.28
C ILE A 57 1.74 6.53 10.08
N SER A 58 2.12 5.28 9.83
CA SER A 58 3.32 4.66 10.38
C SER A 58 4.24 4.29 9.23
N MET A 59 5.52 4.63 9.33
CA MET A 59 6.56 4.33 8.34
C MET A 59 7.62 3.46 9.01
N ASN A 60 7.94 2.33 8.40
CA ASN A 60 9.04 1.45 8.80
C ASN A 60 10.15 1.58 7.76
N ASP A 61 11.28 2.13 8.18
CA ASP A 61 12.44 2.35 7.32
C ASP A 61 13.64 1.53 7.83
N TYR A 62 14.46 1.09 6.88
CA TYR A 62 15.64 0.25 7.10
C TYR A 62 16.95 1.03 6.93
N GLU A 63 16.90 2.28 6.44
CA GLU A 63 18.09 3.11 6.22
C GLU A 63 18.54 3.81 7.52
N GLU A 64 19.87 3.99 7.69
CA GLU A 64 20.45 4.78 8.79
C GLU A 64 19.92 6.24 8.79
N ASN A 65 19.67 6.77 7.59
CA ASN A 65 19.03 8.06 7.36
C ASN A 65 17.61 7.85 6.84
N PRO A 66 16.62 7.64 7.73
CA PRO A 66 15.27 7.32 7.30
C PRO A 66 14.67 8.47 6.50
N SER A 67 13.80 8.10 5.57
CA SER A 67 12.96 9.04 4.83
C SER A 67 12.23 9.98 5.80
N LYS A 68 12.11 11.25 5.45
CA LYS A 68 11.38 12.21 6.27
C LYS A 68 9.91 12.17 5.90
N LEU A 69 9.10 11.66 6.83
CA LEU A 69 7.64 11.73 6.72
C LEU A 69 7.17 13.14 7.09
N ASP A 70 6.54 13.86 6.17
CA ASP A 70 5.90 15.15 6.40
C ASP A 70 4.38 15.03 6.39
N VAL A 71 3.73 15.79 7.27
CA VAL A 71 2.26 15.81 7.33
C VAL A 71 1.76 17.21 7.59
N ILE A 72 0.96 17.71 6.65
CA ILE A 72 0.37 19.04 6.67
C ILE A 72 -1.13 18.87 6.87
N ASN A 73 -1.66 19.49 7.92
CA ASN A 73 -3.08 19.46 8.26
C ASN A 73 -3.73 20.83 8.02
N THR A 74 -4.66 20.89 7.09
CA THR A 74 -5.48 22.08 6.81
C THR A 74 -6.95 21.75 7.06
N GLU A 75 -7.83 22.75 7.03
CA GLU A 75 -9.28 22.53 7.19
C GLU A 75 -9.88 21.60 6.13
N LYS A 76 -9.26 21.51 4.94
CA LYS A 76 -9.79 20.76 3.79
C LYS A 76 -9.03 19.47 3.49
N ILE A 77 -7.74 19.43 3.78
CA ILE A 77 -6.83 18.37 3.33
C ILE A 77 -5.88 18.00 4.48
N ILE A 78 -5.69 16.69 4.66
CA ILE A 78 -4.53 16.10 5.35
C ILE A 78 -3.59 15.59 4.26
N SER A 79 -2.46 16.27 4.07
CA SER A 79 -1.44 15.91 3.08
C SER A 79 -0.29 15.19 3.77
N ILE A 80 0.05 13.99 3.30
CA ILE A 80 1.11 13.13 3.81
C ILE A 80 2.12 12.93 2.68
N SER A 81 3.38 13.26 2.90
CA SER A 81 4.44 13.06 1.93
C SER A 81 5.69 12.46 2.56
N SER A 82 6.50 11.79 1.75
CA SER A 82 7.81 11.29 2.17
C SER A 82 8.89 11.88 1.28
N LEU A 83 9.94 12.42 1.91
CA LEU A 83 11.12 12.94 1.23
C LEU A 83 12.29 12.02 1.53
N LYS A 84 12.84 11.38 0.48
CA LYS A 84 14.09 10.64 0.62
C LYS A 84 15.24 11.61 0.83
N ILE A 85 15.97 11.45 1.92
CA ILE A 85 17.22 12.18 2.15
C ILE A 85 18.31 11.33 1.52
N MET A 86 18.69 11.64 0.28
CA MET A 86 19.83 10.94 -0.34
C MET A 86 21.11 11.29 0.43
N PRO A 87 21.90 10.30 0.89
CA PRO A 87 23.23 10.59 1.42
C PRO A 87 24.10 11.19 0.32
N LEU A 88 24.95 12.14 0.71
CA LEU A 88 25.95 12.74 -0.19
C LEU A 88 26.97 11.64 -0.56
N VAL A 89 26.80 11.01 -1.71
CA VAL A 89 27.68 9.91 -2.16
C VAL A 89 29.10 10.46 -2.33
N HIS A 90 30.03 10.04 -1.47
CA HIS A 90 31.45 10.12 -1.78
C HIS A 90 31.77 8.99 -2.75
N LEU A 91 32.11 9.36 -3.98
CA LEU A 91 32.56 8.44 -5.03
C LEU A 91 33.97 7.95 -4.69
N GLU A 92 34.07 6.94 -3.84
CA GLU A 92 35.28 6.12 -3.78
C GLU A 92 34.98 4.74 -4.37
N THR A 93 35.73 4.46 -5.43
CA THR A 93 35.60 3.32 -6.32
C THR A 93 36.10 2.05 -5.65
N GLU A 94 35.22 1.26 -5.05
CA GLU A 94 35.49 -0.14 -4.75
C GLU A 94 34.31 -1.02 -5.15
N LYS A 95 34.65 -2.23 -5.63
CA LYS A 95 33.79 -3.24 -6.26
C LYS A 95 32.30 -3.15 -5.87
N ASN A 96 31.47 -2.74 -6.84
CA ASN A 96 30.01 -2.68 -6.72
C ASN A 96 29.43 -4.07 -6.40
N CYS A 97 29.27 -4.37 -5.12
CA CYS A 97 28.23 -5.28 -4.68
C CYS A 97 26.91 -4.52 -4.91
N TYR A 98 26.06 -5.01 -5.81
CA TYR A 98 24.71 -4.47 -5.98
C TYR A 98 23.90 -4.85 -4.75
N GLU A 99 23.93 -4.02 -3.72
CA GLU A 99 22.98 -4.13 -2.62
C GLU A 99 21.60 -3.70 -3.15
N GLN A 100 20.59 -4.55 -2.94
CA GLN A 100 19.23 -4.19 -3.30
C GLN A 100 18.78 -3.04 -2.39
N PRO A 101 18.26 -1.93 -2.94
CA PRO A 101 17.74 -0.85 -2.12
C PRO A 101 16.56 -1.36 -1.29
N LEU A 102 16.63 -1.15 0.02
CA LEU A 102 15.52 -1.42 0.93
C LEU A 102 14.60 -0.19 0.93
N PHE A 103 13.33 -0.40 0.57
CA PHE A 103 12.34 0.68 0.53
C PHE A 103 11.48 0.69 1.80
N PRO A 104 11.01 1.87 2.24
CA PRO A 104 10.15 1.99 3.41
C PRO A 104 8.77 1.37 3.16
N SER A 105 8.21 0.79 4.22
CA SER A 105 6.83 0.30 4.26
C SER A 105 5.95 1.24 5.09
N TYR A 106 4.68 1.37 4.72
CA TYR A 106 3.73 2.31 5.30
C TYR A 106 2.43 1.62 5.71
N THR A 107 1.92 1.99 6.89
CA THR A 107 0.56 1.64 7.33
C THR A 107 -0.23 2.92 7.54
N LEU A 108 -1.27 3.12 6.73
CA LEU A 108 -2.19 4.25 6.82
C LEU A 108 -3.52 3.81 7.44
N ILE A 109 -3.77 4.27 8.67
CA ILE A 109 -5.04 4.06 9.37
C ILE A 109 -5.97 5.22 9.05
N VAL A 110 -7.17 4.92 8.55
CA VAL A 110 -8.17 5.91 8.11
C VAL A 110 -9.58 5.62 8.66
N PRO A 111 -10.41 6.65 8.89
CA PRO A 111 -11.77 6.49 9.41
C PRO A 111 -12.74 5.97 8.36
N THR A 112 -13.98 5.64 8.76
CA THR A 112 -15.06 5.32 7.81
C THR A 112 -15.44 6.54 6.98
N LYS A 113 -15.91 6.33 5.74
CA LYS A 113 -16.50 7.37 4.87
C LYS A 113 -15.53 8.51 4.58
N CYS A 114 -14.24 8.19 4.44
CA CYS A 114 -13.22 9.14 4.02
C CYS A 114 -12.97 9.10 2.52
N ASP A 115 -12.43 10.19 1.99
CA ASP A 115 -11.91 10.30 0.63
C ASP A 115 -10.38 10.28 0.68
N VAL A 116 -9.78 9.24 0.10
CA VAL A 116 -8.33 8.99 0.12
C VAL A 116 -7.78 8.98 -1.30
N SER A 117 -6.74 9.78 -1.55
CA SER A 117 -5.99 9.79 -2.80
C SER A 117 -4.54 9.42 -2.52
N ILE A 118 -4.03 8.37 -3.16
CA ILE A 118 -2.66 7.88 -2.99
C ILE A 118 -1.96 7.86 -4.33
N THR A 119 -0.75 8.43 -4.35
CA THR A 119 0.16 8.35 -5.49
C THR A 119 1.53 7.88 -5.04
N PHE A 120 2.10 6.89 -5.72
CA PHE A 120 3.51 6.52 -5.59
C PHE A 120 4.08 5.96 -6.89
N LYS A 121 5.41 5.93 -7.05
CA LYS A 121 6.04 5.45 -8.31
C LYS A 121 6.11 3.93 -8.33
N ASN A 122 6.83 3.35 -7.38
CA ASN A 122 7.06 1.91 -7.32
C ASN A 122 6.73 1.39 -5.93
N GLY A 123 6.10 0.22 -5.87
CA GLY A 123 5.78 -0.47 -4.62
C GLY A 123 4.43 -1.16 -4.67
N ASN A 124 4.08 -1.83 -3.58
CA ASN A 124 2.84 -2.59 -3.50
C ASN A 124 1.79 -1.83 -2.70
N PHE A 125 0.51 -2.11 -2.99
CA PHE A 125 -0.61 -1.58 -2.24
C PHE A 125 -1.49 -2.72 -1.73
N SER A 126 -1.94 -2.63 -0.49
CA SER A 126 -2.96 -3.53 0.03
C SER A 126 -4.01 -2.80 0.87
N THR A 127 -5.23 -3.30 0.85
CA THR A 127 -6.25 -2.93 1.82
C THR A 127 -7.24 -4.06 2.06
N ASN A 128 -7.78 -4.10 3.26
CA ASN A 128 -8.82 -5.05 3.66
C ASN A 128 -9.98 -4.34 4.34
N ASN A 129 -11.22 -4.65 3.93
CA ASN A 129 -12.46 -4.10 4.49
C ASN A 129 -12.52 -2.56 4.47
N PHE A 130 -11.97 -1.92 3.43
CA PHE A 130 -11.98 -0.47 3.28
C PHE A 130 -13.41 0.07 3.14
N LYS A 131 -13.71 1.22 3.78
CA LYS A 131 -15.03 1.86 3.76
C LYS A 131 -14.90 3.35 3.45
N GLY A 132 -15.03 3.72 2.18
CA GLY A 132 -14.87 5.09 1.71
C GLY A 132 -14.66 5.17 0.20
N ASN A 133 -14.04 6.26 -0.24
CA ASN A 133 -13.61 6.43 -1.62
C ASN A 133 -12.08 6.42 -1.70
N LEU A 134 -11.53 5.55 -2.53
CA LEU A 134 -10.10 5.42 -2.77
C LEU A 134 -9.79 5.76 -4.22
N ASN A 135 -8.80 6.62 -4.43
CA ASN A 135 -8.17 6.83 -5.71
C ASN A 135 -6.68 6.50 -5.57
N LEU A 136 -6.22 5.48 -6.29
CA LEU A 136 -4.87 4.94 -6.22
C LEU A 136 -4.20 5.08 -7.59
N MET A 137 -3.05 5.73 -7.63
CA MET A 137 -2.23 5.85 -8.82
C MET A 137 -0.81 5.38 -8.54
N LEU A 138 -0.32 4.43 -9.34
CA LEU A 138 1.06 3.95 -9.25
C LEU A 138 1.63 3.54 -10.61
N ASN A 139 2.94 3.62 -10.76
CA ASN A 139 3.57 3.17 -12.01
C ASN A 139 3.78 1.66 -11.98
N THR A 140 4.48 1.15 -10.97
CA THR A 140 4.85 -0.27 -10.91
C THR A 140 4.50 -0.89 -9.57
N GLY A 141 3.83 -2.04 -9.61
CA GLY A 141 3.69 -2.92 -8.46
C GLY A 141 2.35 -3.63 -8.40
N ASP A 142 2.15 -4.38 -7.31
CA ASP A 142 0.95 -5.19 -7.12
C ASP A 142 -0.06 -4.49 -6.21
N VAL A 143 -1.34 -4.59 -6.58
CA VAL A 143 -2.46 -3.97 -5.87
C VAL A 143 -3.40 -5.07 -5.41
N VAL A 144 -3.59 -5.18 -4.10
CA VAL A 144 -4.54 -6.12 -3.49
C VAL A 144 -5.66 -5.36 -2.78
N ILE A 145 -6.91 -5.59 -3.20
CA ILE A 145 -8.10 -4.97 -2.61
C ILE A 145 -9.04 -6.09 -2.15
N ASP A 146 -8.97 -6.45 -0.87
CA ASP A 146 -9.88 -7.44 -0.30
C ASP A 146 -11.06 -6.77 0.39
N LYS A 147 -12.27 -6.92 -0.18
CA LYS A 147 -13.55 -6.42 0.36
C LYS A 147 -13.55 -4.90 0.60
N PHE A 148 -14.49 -4.20 -0.02
CA PHE A 148 -14.65 -2.78 0.23
C PHE A 148 -16.12 -2.35 0.18
N GLN A 149 -16.38 -1.18 0.76
CA GLN A 149 -17.66 -0.49 0.69
C GLN A 149 -17.43 0.95 0.21
N GLY A 150 -18.04 1.32 -0.92
CA GLY A 150 -17.84 2.62 -1.57
C GLY A 150 -17.21 2.48 -2.96
N SER A 151 -16.29 3.38 -3.30
CA SER A 151 -15.66 3.46 -4.63
C SER A 151 -14.16 3.26 -4.55
N VAL A 152 -13.61 2.41 -5.40
CA VAL A 152 -12.16 2.24 -5.57
C VAL A 152 -11.81 2.47 -7.03
N ASN A 153 -10.92 3.44 -7.27
CA ASN A 153 -10.36 3.76 -8.58
C ASN A 153 -8.86 3.46 -8.55
N VAL A 154 -8.38 2.65 -9.50
CA VAL A 154 -6.96 2.28 -9.63
C VAL A 154 -6.45 2.66 -11.01
N GLN A 155 -5.33 3.38 -11.06
CA GLN A 155 -4.56 3.66 -12.26
C GLN A 155 -3.16 3.07 -12.09
N LEU A 156 -2.82 2.08 -12.92
CA LEU A 156 -1.58 1.31 -12.81
C LEU A 156 -0.86 1.24 -14.16
N PHE A 157 0.41 1.64 -14.24
CA PHE A 157 1.15 1.48 -15.49
C PHE A 157 1.51 -0.01 -15.73
N SER A 158 2.09 -0.71 -14.76
CA SER A 158 2.54 -2.10 -14.89
C SER A 158 2.45 -2.86 -13.56
N GLY A 159 1.98 -4.11 -13.58
CA GLY A 159 1.93 -4.95 -12.37
C GLY A 159 0.74 -5.90 -12.35
N ASN A 160 0.17 -6.16 -11.17
CA ASN A 160 -1.05 -6.94 -11.04
C ASN A 160 -2.08 -6.25 -10.14
N VAL A 161 -3.35 -6.49 -10.42
CA VAL A 161 -4.45 -6.05 -9.56
C VAL A 161 -5.28 -7.27 -9.19
N GLU A 162 -5.34 -7.59 -7.90
CA GLU A 162 -6.26 -8.58 -7.35
C GLU A 162 -7.33 -7.88 -6.52
N ALA A 163 -8.60 -8.08 -6.88
CA ALA A 163 -9.71 -7.47 -6.17
C ALA A 163 -10.81 -8.47 -5.85
N THR A 164 -11.18 -8.57 -4.58
CA THR A 164 -12.34 -9.32 -4.11
C THR A 164 -13.56 -8.42 -4.10
N ILE A 165 -14.54 -8.69 -4.97
CA ILE A 165 -15.73 -7.85 -5.17
C ILE A 165 -17.02 -8.55 -4.73
N ILE A 166 -17.93 -7.80 -4.12
CA ILE A 166 -19.31 -8.22 -3.77
C ILE A 166 -20.21 -6.99 -3.86
N ASN A 167 -21.38 -7.12 -4.51
CA ASN A 167 -22.30 -6.00 -4.70
C ASN A 167 -21.61 -4.80 -5.38
N THR A 168 -20.90 -5.08 -6.46
CA THR A 168 -19.98 -4.14 -7.09
C THR A 168 -20.26 -4.03 -8.58
N GLN A 169 -20.35 -2.80 -9.07
CA GLN A 169 -20.13 -2.53 -10.49
C GLN A 169 -18.63 -2.52 -10.75
N ALA A 170 -18.16 -3.35 -11.68
CA ALA A 170 -16.78 -3.39 -12.12
C ALA A 170 -16.65 -2.74 -13.50
N ILE A 171 -15.68 -1.85 -13.64
CA ILE A 171 -15.26 -1.21 -14.89
C ILE A 171 -13.75 -1.39 -14.97
N VAL A 172 -13.29 -2.43 -15.65
CA VAL A 172 -11.85 -2.75 -15.70
C VAL A 172 -11.33 -2.76 -17.13
N GLN A 173 -10.13 -2.22 -17.32
CA GLN A 173 -9.45 -2.15 -18.61
C GLN A 173 -7.93 -2.29 -18.42
N SER A 174 -7.31 -3.15 -19.23
CA SER A 174 -5.85 -3.28 -19.33
C SER A 174 -5.44 -3.38 -20.80
N ASN A 175 -4.52 -2.54 -21.27
CA ASN A 175 -4.16 -2.50 -22.70
C ASN A 175 -3.41 -3.77 -23.17
N HIS A 176 -2.53 -4.33 -22.34
CA HIS A 176 -1.71 -5.50 -22.69
C HIS A 176 -1.75 -6.62 -21.64
N GLY A 177 -2.53 -6.46 -20.56
CA GLY A 177 -2.66 -7.49 -19.52
C GLY A 177 -3.96 -8.28 -19.61
N LYS A 178 -4.00 -9.42 -18.91
CA LYS A 178 -5.16 -10.32 -18.94
C LYS A 178 -6.17 -9.97 -17.84
N ILE A 179 -7.46 -10.08 -18.16
CA ILE A 179 -8.54 -9.96 -17.16
C ILE A 179 -9.12 -11.35 -16.88
N LEU A 180 -9.00 -11.80 -15.63
CA LEU A 180 -9.45 -13.10 -15.14
C LEU A 180 -10.52 -12.90 -14.06
N THR A 181 -11.49 -13.82 -14.01
CA THR A 181 -12.57 -13.80 -13.02
C THR A 181 -12.84 -15.20 -12.47
N THR A 182 -13.10 -15.33 -11.17
CA THR A 182 -13.47 -16.62 -10.54
C THR A 182 -14.98 -16.88 -10.53
N PHE A 183 -15.77 -15.98 -11.09
CA PHE A 183 -17.23 -16.07 -11.20
C PHE A 183 -17.69 -15.94 -12.65
N ASN A 184 -18.95 -16.30 -12.90
CA ASN A 184 -19.53 -16.26 -14.23
C ASN A 184 -19.81 -14.81 -14.69
N THR A 185 -19.25 -14.44 -15.85
CA THR A 185 -19.37 -13.10 -16.47
C THR A 185 -20.08 -13.12 -17.82
N ARG A 186 -20.85 -14.17 -18.15
CA ARG A 186 -21.53 -14.31 -19.47
C ARG A 186 -22.44 -13.12 -19.84
N THR A 187 -23.04 -12.45 -18.88
CA THR A 187 -23.96 -11.32 -19.10
C THR A 187 -23.24 -9.96 -19.11
N TRP A 188 -21.92 -9.94 -18.92
CA TRP A 188 -21.14 -8.72 -18.84
C TRP A 188 -20.63 -8.30 -20.23
N GLN A 189 -20.40 -7.01 -20.39
CA GLN A 189 -19.74 -6.49 -21.59
C GLN A 189 -18.25 -6.81 -21.49
N LYS A 190 -17.73 -7.62 -22.41
CA LYS A 190 -16.34 -8.07 -22.40
C LYS A 190 -15.70 -7.86 -23.77
N THR A 191 -14.49 -7.31 -23.76
CA THR A 191 -13.56 -7.34 -24.89
C THR A 191 -12.33 -8.15 -24.49
N GLU A 192 -11.31 -8.22 -25.34
CA GLU A 192 -10.01 -8.80 -24.99
C GLU A 192 -9.37 -8.10 -23.78
N ASN A 193 -9.54 -6.77 -23.72
CA ASN A 193 -8.79 -5.87 -22.86
C ASN A 193 -9.68 -5.09 -21.87
N SER A 194 -10.98 -5.35 -21.83
CA SER A 194 -11.91 -4.68 -20.92
C SER A 194 -13.06 -5.57 -20.48
N LEU A 195 -13.58 -5.29 -19.29
CA LEU A 195 -14.71 -5.97 -18.70
C LEU A 195 -15.56 -4.97 -17.90
N ILE A 196 -16.86 -4.90 -18.24
CA ILE A 196 -17.83 -4.02 -17.59
C ILE A 196 -19.07 -4.82 -17.21
N GLY A 197 -19.43 -4.78 -15.93
CA GLY A 197 -20.65 -5.41 -15.46
C GLY A 197 -20.88 -5.23 -13.97
N THR A 198 -21.83 -5.98 -13.41
CA THR A 198 -22.20 -5.88 -12.00
C THR A 198 -22.30 -7.27 -11.38
N LEU A 199 -21.67 -7.46 -10.23
CA LEU A 199 -21.78 -8.66 -9.41
C LEU A 199 -22.67 -8.35 -8.20
N GLY A 200 -23.81 -9.02 -8.09
CA GLY A 200 -24.79 -8.75 -7.02
C GLY A 200 -25.56 -7.45 -7.24
N SER A 201 -25.71 -6.64 -6.19
CA SER A 201 -26.34 -5.31 -6.26
C SER A 201 -25.34 -4.21 -6.60
N LYS A 202 -25.76 -3.10 -7.22
CA LYS A 202 -24.88 -1.97 -7.59
C LYS A 202 -24.62 -1.03 -6.40
N LYS A 203 -24.02 -1.54 -5.31
CA LYS A 203 -23.76 -0.74 -4.08
C LYS A 203 -22.35 -0.13 -4.06
N ASN A 204 -21.40 -0.80 -4.70
CA ASN A 204 -19.99 -0.41 -4.75
C ASN A 204 -19.54 -0.19 -6.19
N LEU A 205 -18.43 0.52 -6.37
CA LEU A 205 -17.77 0.73 -7.65
C LEU A 205 -16.30 0.32 -7.58
N LEU A 206 -15.88 -0.55 -8.48
CA LEU A 206 -14.47 -0.80 -8.78
C LEU A 206 -14.17 -0.32 -10.19
N SER A 207 -13.22 0.59 -10.32
CA SER A 207 -12.70 1.08 -11.60
C SER A 207 -11.20 0.81 -11.66
N VAL A 208 -10.74 0.06 -12.65
CA VAL A 208 -9.30 -0.23 -12.85
C VAL A 208 -8.92 0.13 -14.27
N LYS A 209 -7.89 0.95 -14.43
CA LYS A 209 -7.28 1.27 -15.72
C LYS A 209 -5.79 0.98 -15.67
N SER A 210 -5.31 0.18 -16.60
CA SER A 210 -3.89 -0.14 -16.69
C SER A 210 -3.35 -0.25 -18.11
N ILE A 211 -2.03 -0.14 -18.24
CA ILE A 211 -1.34 -0.39 -19.51
C ILE A 211 -0.88 -1.85 -19.57
N ASN A 212 -0.05 -2.29 -18.62
CA ASN A 212 0.60 -3.60 -18.60
C ASN A 212 0.29 -4.36 -17.29
N ALA A 213 -0.99 -4.53 -16.96
CA ALA A 213 -1.35 -5.22 -15.73
C ALA A 213 -2.35 -6.36 -15.90
N ASN A 214 -2.07 -7.50 -15.26
CA ASN A 214 -3.08 -8.55 -15.14
C ASN A 214 -4.05 -8.17 -14.02
N ILE A 215 -5.33 -8.43 -14.25
CA ILE A 215 -6.41 -8.10 -13.32
C ILE A 215 -7.15 -9.39 -12.97
N MET A 216 -7.16 -9.77 -11.70
CA MET A 216 -7.94 -10.88 -11.17
C MET A 216 -9.09 -10.34 -10.34
N LEU A 217 -10.32 -10.69 -10.72
CA LEU A 217 -11.53 -10.38 -9.93
C LEU A 217 -12.04 -11.65 -9.25
N ASN A 218 -12.07 -11.60 -7.92
CA ASN A 218 -12.57 -12.67 -7.07
C ASN A 218 -13.96 -12.37 -6.54
N ASN A 219 -14.77 -13.40 -6.35
CA ASN A 219 -16.00 -13.30 -5.56
C ASN A 219 -15.75 -13.86 -4.16
N SER A 220 -15.99 -13.04 -3.12
CA SER A 220 -16.05 -13.54 -1.75
C SER A 220 -17.41 -14.21 -1.52
N THR A 221 -17.64 -15.37 -2.11
CA THR A 221 -18.63 -16.29 -1.56
C THR A 221 -18.07 -16.75 -0.21
N THR A 222 -18.67 -16.25 0.87
CA THR A 222 -18.49 -16.75 2.23
C THR A 222 -18.52 -18.28 2.21
N ARG A 223 -17.39 -18.90 2.55
CA ARG A 223 -17.40 -20.24 3.15
C ARG A 223 -17.82 -20.09 4.61
#